data_AF-A0A381KMG3-F1
#
_entry.id   AF-A0A381KMG3-F1
#
_cell.length_a   1.000
_cell.length_b   1.000
_cell.length_c   1.000
_cell.angle_alpha   90.00
_cell.angle_beta   90.00
_cell.angle_gamma   90.00
#
_symmetry.space_group_name_H-M   'P 1'
#
loop_
_entity.id
_entity.type
_entity.pdbx_description
1 polymer ?
#
loop_
_entity_poly.entity_id
_entity_poly.type
_entity_poly.pdbx_seq_one_letter_code
_entity_poly.pdbx_strand_id
1 'polypeptide(L)'
;MKTLNDDRNIMIRKYLYIFVLFIILLRKYMISFIDPNMDIGMIKSALFYSSIGILMLLFLFDKRKSITEMVLVGVCVLLYLLNREGAILLIVLLAVSAKQIDDKFIVKNYLIISACFLMVAILLFNLFPSLIFNQEVPL
;
A
#
# COMPACT_ATOMS: atom_id res chain seq x y z
N MET A 1 -4.06 -4.61 33.32
CA MET A 1 -2.77 -3.89 33.46
C MET A 1 -2.13 -3.84 32.07
N LYS A 2 -2.16 -2.70 31.36
CA LYS A 2 -1.45 -2.54 30.07
C LYS A 2 0.05 -2.44 30.38
N THR A 3 0.86 -3.28 29.76
CA THR A 3 2.32 -3.26 29.96
C THR A 3 2.96 -2.34 28.91
N LEU A 4 4.08 -1.69 29.25
CA LEU A 4 4.88 -0.84 28.34
C LEU A 4 5.20 -1.52 26.99
N ASN A 5 5.22 -2.85 26.95
CA ASN A 5 5.47 -3.63 25.74
C ASN A 5 4.27 -3.60 24.77
N ASP A 6 3.04 -3.50 25.26
CA ASP A 6 1.81 -3.46 24.44
C ASP A 6 1.71 -2.15 23.66
N ASP A 7 2.03 -1.02 24.31
CA ASP A 7 2.01 0.31 23.68
C ASP A 7 3.09 0.47 22.59
N ARG A 8 4.29 -0.09 22.81
CA ARG A 8 5.35 -0.12 21.80
C ARG A 8 4.96 -0.96 20.58
N ASN A 9 4.30 -2.09 20.79
CA ASN A 9 3.82 -2.95 19.69
C ASN A 9 2.78 -2.25 18.82
N ILE A 10 1.88 -1.47 19.45
CA ILE A 10 0.88 -0.66 18.75
C ILE A 10 1.56 0.44 17.92
N MET A 11 2.60 1.10 18.44
CA MET A 11 3.36 2.09 17.66
C MET A 11 4.04 1.45 16.44
N ILE A 12 4.71 0.32 16.60
CA ILE A 12 5.38 -0.38 15.48
C ILE A 12 4.35 -0.77 14.41
N ARG A 13 3.18 -1.27 14.82
CA ARG A 13 2.07 -1.59 13.91
C ARG A 13 1.62 -0.37 13.10
N LYS A 14 1.47 0.79 13.75
CA LYS A 14 1.11 2.06 13.07
C LYS A 14 2.16 2.47 12.05
N TYR A 15 3.44 2.41 12.39
CA TYR A 15 4.52 2.76 11.47
C TYR A 15 4.60 1.80 10.26
N LEU A 16 4.52 0.49 10.50
CA LEU A 16 4.50 -0.51 9.43
C LEU A 16 3.28 -0.33 8.52
N TYR A 17 2.11 -0.03 9.09
CA TYR A 17 0.92 0.25 8.31
C TYR A 17 1.09 1.48 7.41
N ILE A 18 1.61 2.59 7.94
CA ILE A 18 1.90 3.79 7.14
C ILE A 18 2.93 3.49 6.05
N PHE A 19 3.96 2.71 6.37
CA PHE A 19 4.98 2.33 5.41
C PHE A 19 4.39 1.50 4.25
N VAL A 20 3.50 0.55 4.54
CA VAL A 20 2.80 -0.17 3.48
C VAL A 20 1.88 0.75 2.68
N LEU A 21 1.14 1.65 3.35
CA LEU A 21 0.30 2.63 2.67
C LEU A 21 1.12 3.48 1.70
N PHE A 22 2.33 3.89 2.10
CA PHE A 22 3.27 4.61 1.26
C PHE A 22 3.69 3.79 0.03
N ILE A 23 4.03 2.51 0.20
CA ILE A 23 4.41 1.61 -0.90
C ILE A 23 3.25 1.44 -1.89
N ILE A 24 2.03 1.24 -1.39
CA ILE A 24 0.82 1.09 -2.22
C ILE A 24 0.57 2.35 -3.05
N LEU A 25 0.67 3.52 -2.41
CA LEU A 25 0.51 4.81 -3.08
C LEU A 25 1.62 5.06 -4.09
N LEU A 26 2.88 4.78 -3.74
CA LEU A 26 4.02 4.87 -4.65
C LEU A 26 3.75 4.03 -5.91
N ARG A 27 3.35 2.77 -5.76
CA ARG A 27 3.00 1.89 -6.89
C ARG A 27 1.88 2.49 -7.74
N LYS A 28 0.82 3.02 -7.11
CA LYS A 28 -0.30 3.66 -7.82
C LYS A 28 0.17 4.83 -8.67
N TYR A 29 0.95 5.75 -8.09
CA TYR A 29 1.48 6.91 -8.81
C TYR A 29 2.44 6.47 -9.94
N MET A 30 3.29 5.48 -9.70
CA MET A 30 4.16 4.94 -10.76
C MET A 30 3.37 4.36 -11.94
N ILE A 31 2.25 3.68 -11.70
CA ILE A 31 1.38 3.18 -12.77
C ILE A 31 0.68 4.33 -13.51
N SER A 32 0.26 5.36 -12.80
CA SER A 32 -0.45 6.50 -13.39
C SER A 32 0.43 7.47 -14.18
N PHE A 33 1.70 7.62 -13.79
CA PHE A 33 2.56 8.70 -14.28
C PHE A 33 3.74 8.26 -15.13
N ILE A 34 4.16 6.99 -15.05
CA ILE A 34 5.31 6.51 -15.83
C ILE A 34 4.85 5.91 -17.15
N ASP A 35 5.54 6.28 -18.22
CA ASP A 35 5.40 5.75 -19.56
C ASP A 35 5.25 4.21 -19.57
N PRO A 36 4.19 3.66 -20.18
CA PRO A 36 3.99 2.23 -20.29
C PRO A 36 5.13 1.49 -21.04
N ASN A 37 5.95 2.20 -21.83
CA ASN A 37 7.09 1.63 -22.54
C ASN A 37 8.37 1.49 -21.68
N MET A 38 8.42 2.10 -20.50
CA MET A 38 9.54 1.87 -19.57
C MET A 38 9.36 0.54 -18.84
N ASP A 39 10.38 -0.33 -18.92
CA ASP A 39 10.39 -1.63 -18.23
C ASP A 39 10.57 -1.47 -16.72
N ILE A 40 9.46 -1.17 -16.04
CA ILE A 40 9.35 -1.02 -14.59
C ILE A 40 8.54 -2.18 -14.01
N GLY A 41 8.33 -3.25 -14.79
CA GLY A 41 7.53 -4.41 -14.39
C GLY A 41 8.05 -5.05 -13.11
N MET A 42 9.38 -5.15 -12.97
CA MET A 42 10.02 -5.71 -11.78
C MET A 42 9.77 -4.86 -10.53
N ILE A 43 9.89 -3.54 -10.62
CA ILE A 43 9.67 -2.63 -9.49
C ILE A 43 8.17 -2.61 -9.11
N LYS A 44 7.26 -2.54 -10.08
CA LYS A 44 5.81 -2.60 -9.86
C LYS A 44 5.39 -3.88 -9.14
N SER A 45 6.02 -5.00 -9.49
CA SER A 45 5.79 -6.31 -8.86
C SER A 45 6.40 -6.39 -7.47
N ALA A 46 7.62 -5.90 -7.28
CA ALA A 46 8.28 -5.84 -5.97
C ALA A 46 7.48 -5.01 -4.96
N LEU A 47 6.99 -3.83 -5.34
CA LEU A 47 6.12 -2.99 -4.50
C LEU A 47 4.82 -3.71 -4.12
N PHE A 48 4.27 -4.50 -5.03
CA PHE A 48 3.04 -5.25 -4.79
C PHE A 48 3.24 -6.41 -3.81
N TYR A 49 4.23 -7.26 -4.07
CA TYR A 49 4.52 -8.43 -3.25
C TYR A 49 5.07 -8.06 -1.87
N SER A 50 5.88 -7.00 -1.78
CA SER A 50 6.30 -6.46 -0.48
C SER A 50 5.12 -5.95 0.34
N SER A 51 4.17 -5.22 -0.26
CA SER A 51 2.95 -4.77 0.42
C SER A 51 2.15 -5.94 0.99
N ILE A 52 1.91 -6.98 0.17
CA ILE A 52 1.21 -8.19 0.61
C ILE A 52 1.99 -8.88 1.73
N GLY A 53 3.30 -9.06 1.58
CA GLY A 53 4.15 -9.73 2.57
C GLY A 53 4.15 -9.03 3.93
N ILE A 54 4.31 -7.71 3.95
CA ILE A 54 4.31 -6.93 5.20
C ILE A 54 2.93 -6.96 5.86
N LEU A 55 1.83 -6.82 5.09
CA LEU A 55 0.49 -6.90 5.66
C LEU A 55 0.14 -8.31 6.14
N MET A 56 0.57 -9.34 5.43
CA MET A 56 0.39 -10.72 5.85
C MET A 56 1.16 -10.98 7.15
N LEU A 57 2.36 -10.42 7.30
CA LEU A 57 3.15 -10.50 8.52
C LEU A 57 2.46 -9.75 9.67
N LEU A 58 1.98 -8.51 9.44
CA LEU A 58 1.19 -7.73 10.39
C LEU A 58 -0.08 -8.47 10.84
N PHE A 59 -0.73 -9.16 9.91
CA PHE A 59 -1.84 -10.03 10.19
C PHE A 59 -1.34 -11.19 11.05
N LEU A 60 -0.38 -12.02 10.62
CA LEU A 60 0.14 -13.17 11.37
C LEU A 60 0.53 -12.85 12.82
N PHE A 61 1.18 -11.72 13.08
CA PHE A 61 1.56 -11.29 14.43
C PHE A 61 0.43 -10.66 15.26
N ASP A 62 -0.73 -10.37 14.66
CA ASP A 62 -1.89 -9.95 15.42
C ASP A 62 -2.49 -11.13 16.21
N LYS A 63 -2.55 -10.97 17.54
CA LYS A 63 -3.12 -11.95 18.47
C LYS A 63 -4.63 -11.76 18.65
N ARG A 64 -5.22 -10.63 18.22
CA ARG A 64 -6.65 -10.32 18.38
C ARG A 64 -7.45 -10.55 17.10
N LYS A 65 -7.25 -11.70 16.46
CA LYS A 65 -7.94 -12.07 15.23
C LYS A 65 -9.29 -12.69 15.51
N SER A 66 -10.30 -12.25 14.78
CA SER A 66 -11.59 -12.96 14.69
C SER A 66 -11.46 -14.17 13.76
N ILE A 67 -12.25 -15.22 14.03
CA ILE A 67 -12.40 -16.35 13.11
C ILE A 67 -12.86 -15.86 11.72
N THR A 68 -13.75 -14.87 11.68
CA THR A 68 -14.23 -14.27 10.42
C THR A 68 -13.11 -13.63 9.62
N GLU A 69 -12.15 -12.97 10.27
CA GLU A 69 -10.98 -12.36 9.61
C GLU A 69 -10.05 -13.42 9.04
N MET A 70 -9.82 -14.51 9.78
CA MET A 70 -9.00 -15.63 9.30
C MET A 70 -9.63 -16.30 8.08
N VAL A 71 -10.94 -16.57 8.11
CA VAL A 71 -11.66 -17.16 6.97
C VAL A 71 -11.61 -16.22 5.76
N LEU A 72 -11.86 -14.92 5.96
CA LEU A 72 -11.85 -13.93 4.89
C LEU A 72 -10.48 -13.84 4.21
N VAL A 73 -9.40 -13.71 4.99
CA VAL A 73 -8.03 -13.69 4.47
C VAL A 73 -7.71 -15.02 3.77
N GLY A 74 -8.12 -16.16 4.35
CA GLY A 74 -7.93 -17.48 3.77
C GLY A 74 -8.58 -17.63 2.39
N VAL A 75 -9.83 -17.20 2.24
CA VAL A 75 -10.54 -17.19 0.95
C VAL A 75 -9.84 -16.28 -0.05
N CYS A 76 -9.39 -15.09 0.37
CA CYS A 76 -8.68 -14.17 -0.51
C CYS A 76 -7.32 -14.71 -0.97
N VAL A 77 -6.61 -15.45 -0.10
CA VAL A 77 -5.37 -16.14 -0.48
C VAL A 77 -5.65 -17.24 -1.50
N LEU A 78 -6.73 -17.99 -1.31
CA LEU A 78 -7.14 -19.05 -2.24
C LEU A 78 -7.55 -18.48 -3.60
N LEU A 79 -8.34 -17.40 -3.61
CA LEU A 79 -8.67 -16.64 -4.83
C LEU A 79 -7.43 -16.06 -5.51
N TYR A 80 -6.46 -15.56 -4.75
CA TYR A 80 -5.20 -15.11 -5.29
C TYR A 80 -4.42 -16.24 -5.97
N LEU A 81 -4.41 -17.45 -5.39
CA LEU A 81 -3.76 -18.60 -6.01
C LEU A 81 -4.46 -19.05 -7.32
N LEU A 82 -5.80 -18.94 -7.37
CA LEU A 82 -6.59 -19.35 -8.53
C LEU A 82 -6.57 -18.32 -9.67
N ASN A 83 -6.87 -17.05 -9.36
CA ASN A 83 -7.04 -16.00 -10.36
C ASN A 83 -5.78 -15.17 -10.60
N ARG A 84 -4.75 -15.29 -9.73
CA ARG A 84 -3.58 -14.40 -9.66
C ARG A 84 -3.92 -12.91 -9.44
N GLU A 85 -5.17 -12.61 -9.10
CA GLU A 85 -5.64 -11.26 -8.78
C GLU A 85 -5.36 -10.93 -7.30
N GLY A 86 -4.17 -10.40 -7.01
CA GLY A 86 -3.80 -10.09 -5.63
C GLY A 86 -4.37 -8.76 -5.10
N ALA A 87 -5.07 -7.98 -5.93
CA ALA A 87 -5.61 -6.68 -5.53
C ALA A 87 -6.64 -6.82 -4.41
N ILE A 88 -7.52 -7.82 -4.51
CA ILE A 88 -8.53 -8.13 -3.49
C ILE A 88 -7.86 -8.52 -2.18
N LEU A 89 -6.86 -9.42 -2.25
CA LEU A 89 -6.08 -9.84 -1.08
C LEU A 89 -5.41 -8.64 -0.39
N LEU A 90 -4.81 -7.73 -1.16
CA LEU A 90 -4.17 -6.52 -0.63
C LEU A 90 -5.18 -5.61 0.08
N ILE A 91 -6.36 -5.37 -0.49
CA ILE A 91 -7.42 -4.54 0.13
C ILE A 91 -7.90 -5.16 1.44
N VAL A 92 -8.16 -6.47 1.44
CA VAL A 92 -8.64 -7.19 2.62
C VAL A 92 -7.59 -7.18 3.73
N LEU A 93 -6.32 -7.44 3.40
CA LEU A 93 -5.22 -7.38 4.36
C LEU A 93 -5.01 -5.96 4.92
N LEU A 94 -5.18 -4.92 4.10
CA LEU A 94 -5.11 -3.53 4.52
C LEU A 94 -6.24 -3.22 5.52
N ALA A 95 -7.48 -3.61 5.21
CA ALA A 95 -8.64 -3.38 6.06
C ALA A 95 -8.51 -4.07 7.43
N VAL A 96 -8.07 -5.33 7.45
CA VAL A 96 -7.87 -6.07 8.70
C VAL A 96 -6.72 -5.45 9.52
N SER A 97 -5.67 -4.96 8.87
CA SER A 97 -4.54 -4.30 9.55
C SER A 97 -4.90 -2.92 10.11
N ALA A 98 -5.88 -2.24 9.50
CA ALA A 98 -6.36 -0.91 9.91
C ALA A 98 -7.18 -0.92 11.20
N LYS A 99 -7.82 -2.05 11.57
CA LYS A 99 -8.75 -2.18 12.70
C LYS A 99 -8.26 -1.64 14.04
N GLN A 100 -6.96 -1.74 14.32
CA GLN A 100 -6.35 -1.29 15.59
C GLN A 100 -5.77 0.13 15.52
N ILE A 101 -5.97 0.81 14.39
CA ILE A 101 -5.46 2.15 14.11
C ILE A 101 -6.67 3.09 14.01
N ASP A 102 -6.53 4.30 14.54
CA ASP A 102 -7.57 5.33 14.46
C ASP A 102 -7.81 5.73 12.99
N ASP A 103 -9.07 5.69 12.55
CA ASP A 103 -9.48 6.05 11.18
C ASP A 103 -9.02 7.47 10.81
N LYS A 104 -9.10 8.42 11.76
CA LYS A 104 -8.64 9.80 11.55
C LYS A 104 -7.14 9.85 11.29
N PHE A 105 -6.38 8.97 11.94
CA PHE A 105 -4.94 8.84 11.71
C PHE A 105 -4.66 8.25 10.32
N ILE A 106 -5.41 7.22 9.89
CA ILE A 106 -5.26 6.61 8.56
C ILE A 106 -5.56 7.65 7.47
N VAL A 107 -6.72 8.31 7.55
CA VAL A 107 -7.15 9.29 6.55
C VAL A 107 -6.17 10.46 6.49
N LYS A 108 -5.73 10.99 7.63
CA LYS A 108 -4.76 12.09 7.68
C LYS A 108 -3.45 11.71 6.97
N ASN A 109 -2.88 10.54 7.29
CA ASN A 109 -1.63 10.10 6.67
C ASN A 109 -1.81 9.79 5.18
N TYR A 110 -2.93 9.17 4.79
CA TYR A 110 -3.26 8.95 3.38
C TYR A 110 -3.29 10.26 2.58
N LEU A 111 -3.96 11.29 3.10
CA LEU A 111 -4.04 12.60 2.44
C LEU A 111 -2.68 13.27 2.36
N ILE A 112 -1.90 13.25 3.45
CA ILE A 112 -0.55 13.84 3.47
C ILE A 112 0.37 13.16 2.46
N ILE A 113 0.40 11.82 2.45
CA ILE A 113 1.25 11.06 1.53
C ILE A 113 0.81 11.29 0.08
N SER A 114 -0.50 11.27 -0.19
CA SER A 114 -1.03 11.54 -1.53
C SER A 114 -0.71 12.96 -2.01
N ALA A 115 -0.86 13.96 -1.15
CA ALA A 115 -0.51 15.34 -1.46
C ALA A 115 1.00 15.50 -1.73
N CYS A 116 1.84 14.82 -0.94
CA CYS A 116 3.28 14.80 -1.15
C CYS A 116 3.63 14.19 -2.51
N PHE A 117 3.08 13.03 -2.85
CA PHE A 117 3.29 12.41 -4.16
C PHE A 117 2.82 13.29 -5.31
N LEU A 118 1.67 13.95 -5.15
CA LEU A 118 1.14 14.87 -6.16
C LEU A 118 2.05 16.09 -6.36
N MET A 119 2.54 16.71 -5.28
CA MET A 119 3.51 17.80 -5.39
C MET A 119 4.82 17.34 -6.05
N VAL A 120 5.36 16.19 -5.66
CA VAL A 120 6.57 15.63 -6.27
C VAL A 120 6.35 15.36 -7.76
N ALA A 121 5.21 14.77 -8.14
CA ALA A 121 4.90 14.53 -9.54
C ALA A 121 4.83 15.84 -10.35
N ILE A 122 4.13 16.86 -9.85
CA ILE A 122 4.05 18.18 -10.50
C ILE A 122 5.45 18.81 -10.64
N LEU A 123 6.26 18.77 -9.58
CA LEU A 123 7.62 19.31 -9.62
C LEU A 123 8.49 18.55 -10.63
N LEU A 124 8.42 17.22 -10.67
CA LEU A 124 9.18 16.40 -11.61
C LEU A 124 8.78 16.70 -13.06
N PHE A 125 7.48 16.83 -13.37
CA PHE A 125 7.05 17.16 -14.72
C PHE A 125 7.40 18.58 -15.14
N ASN A 126 7.44 19.52 -14.19
CA ASN A 126 7.83 20.90 -14.49
C ASN A 126 9.36 21.06 -14.65
N LEU A 127 10.16 20.30 -13.89
CA LEU A 127 11.63 20.35 -13.94
C LEU A 127 12.22 19.49 -15.07
N PHE A 128 11.55 18.40 -15.44
CA PHE A 128 11.98 17.47 -16.47
C PHE A 128 10.85 17.22 -17.48
N PRO A 129 10.53 18.21 -18.34
CA PRO A 129 9.49 18.07 -19.34
C PRO A 129 9.76 16.94 -20.35
N SER A 130 10.99 16.45 -20.46
CA SER A 130 11.37 15.27 -21.25
C SER A 130 10.87 13.93 -20.69
N LEU A 131 10.37 13.89 -19.45
CA LEU A 131 9.72 12.70 -18.87
C LEU A 131 8.22 12.64 -19.19
N ILE A 132 7.67 13.65 -19.87
CA ILE A 132 6.29 13.66 -20.33
C ILE A 132 6.23 12.72 -21.54
N PHE A 133 5.65 11.53 -21.37
CA PHE A 133 5.20 10.72 -22.50
C PHE A 133 3.96 11.40 -23.11
N ASN A 134 4.22 12.45 -23.89
CA ASN A 134 3.16 13.21 -24.53
C ASN A 134 2.73 12.46 -25.79
N GLN A 135 1.73 11.61 -25.69
CA GLN A 135 0.99 11.16 -26.87
C GLN A 135 -0.02 12.20 -27.37
N GLU A 136 -0.07 13.41 -26.80
CA GLU A 136 -1.09 14.41 -27.15
C GLU A 136 -0.60 15.86 -27.27
N VAL A 137 0.60 16.16 -27.81
CA VAL A 137 0.80 17.45 -28.50
C VAL A 137 1.87 17.30 -29.59
N PRO A 138 1.51 17.24 -30.89
CA PRO A 138 2.44 17.53 -31.96
C PRO A 138 2.65 19.04 -32.04
N LEU A 139 3.91 19.47 -32.04
CA LEU A 139 4.35 20.77 -32.54
C LEU A 139 5.27 20.51 -33.73
#